data_AF-A0A1T4JV43-F1
#
_entry.id   AF-A0A1T4JV43-F1
#
_cell.length_a   1.000
_cell.length_b   1.000
_cell.length_c   1.000
_cell.angle_alpha   90.00
_cell.angle_beta   90.00
_cell.angle_gamma   90.00
#
_symmetry.space_group_name_H-M   'P 1'
#
loop_
_entity.id
_entity.type
_entity.pdbx_description
1 polymer ?
#
loop_
_entity_poly.entity_id
_entity_poly.type
_entity_poly.pdbx_seq_one_letter_code
_entity_poly.pdbx_strand_id
1 'polypeptide(L)'
;MGKKIRIFFVCFIILVLFSGALFFIGWTQFRVKADTAGVLVSKTGGVNENVIEGGEFSWHWEFLLPTNAQLRLFSTKPVMVEKRISGELPSGSVYAGLYKNSPDFSYNFDFLISAAVSKDSLPSLVKDGSLTDQDSLEKYINYAADDFIRSAVQKLISLPGQSSVFLPETIDYDALFKDIAVSSKYPGVEIRSVSVRNVRIPDCELYQKARDVCLQSQVPSFPRNDGAGTEDKSGSSAGGGQSLKKNAASDEEKALDLLNQLKSIFSEQ
;
A
#
# COMPACT_ATOMS: atom_id res chain seq x y z
N MET A 1 -57.67 -51.91 13.21
CA MET A 1 -57.00 -50.98 12.27
C MET A 1 -56.47 -49.69 12.89
N GLY A 2 -57.14 -49.08 13.88
CA GLY A 2 -56.78 -47.74 14.41
C GLY A 2 -55.39 -47.57 15.07
N LYS A 3 -54.82 -48.59 15.74
CA LYS A 3 -53.49 -48.47 16.38
C LYS A 3 -52.35 -48.27 15.37
N LYS A 4 -52.36 -49.00 14.26
CA LYS A 4 -51.33 -48.89 13.20
C LYS A 4 -51.39 -47.52 12.51
N ILE A 5 -52.59 -46.99 12.27
CA ILE A 5 -52.81 -45.63 11.76
C ILE A 5 -52.25 -44.57 12.72
N ARG A 6 -52.50 -44.70 14.04
CA ARG A 6 -51.98 -43.73 15.03
C ARG A 6 -50.46 -43.73 15.09
N ILE A 7 -49.82 -44.90 15.10
CA ILE A 7 -48.35 -45.01 15.10
C ILE A 7 -47.78 -44.41 13.82
N PHE A 8 -48.39 -44.68 12.67
CA PHE A 8 -47.98 -44.06 11.40
C PHE A 8 -48.04 -42.53 11.47
N PHE A 9 -49.14 -41.96 11.96
CA PHE A 9 -49.26 -40.51 12.13
C PHE A 9 -48.23 -39.92 13.11
N VAL A 10 -47.95 -40.60 14.22
CA VAL A 10 -46.93 -40.16 15.18
C VAL A 10 -45.54 -40.19 14.54
N CYS A 11 -45.18 -41.29 13.86
CA CYS A 11 -43.91 -41.38 13.13
C CYS A 11 -43.80 -40.32 12.02
N PHE A 12 -44.89 -40.05 11.30
CA PHE A 12 -44.94 -39.02 10.27
C PHE A 12 -44.71 -37.63 10.86
N ILE A 13 -45.37 -37.28 11.97
CA ILE A 13 -45.15 -36.00 12.66
C ILE A 13 -43.70 -35.86 13.13
N ILE A 14 -43.13 -36.91 13.72
CA ILE A 14 -41.72 -36.90 14.17
C ILE A 14 -40.78 -36.68 12.98
N LEU A 15 -41.01 -37.35 11.85
CA LEU A 15 -40.22 -37.16 10.63
C LEU A 15 -40.32 -35.72 10.11
N VAL A 16 -41.53 -35.16 10.06
CA VAL A 16 -41.74 -33.78 9.62
C VAL A 16 -41.01 -32.79 10.54
N LEU A 17 -41.11 -32.97 11.86
CA LEU A 17 -40.41 -32.12 12.82
C LEU A 17 -38.89 -32.24 12.69
N PHE A 18 -38.37 -33.46 12.50
CA PHE A 18 -36.94 -33.70 12.34
C PHE A 18 -36.40 -33.11 11.02
N SER A 19 -37.10 -33.32 9.91
CA SER A 19 -36.74 -32.71 8.63
C SER A 19 -36.80 -31.17 8.69
N GLY A 20 -37.81 -30.61 9.36
CA GLY A 20 -37.89 -29.16 9.61
C GLY A 20 -36.71 -28.63 10.42
N ALA A 21 -36.28 -29.36 11.46
CA ALA A 21 -35.11 -29.00 12.25
C ALA A 21 -33.81 -29.04 11.43
N LEU A 22 -33.57 -30.09 10.65
CA LEU A 22 -32.41 -30.19 9.75
C LEU A 22 -32.40 -29.09 8.69
N PHE A 23 -33.57 -28.82 8.11
CA PHE A 23 -33.74 -27.74 7.14
C PHE A 23 -33.37 -26.39 7.75
N PHE A 24 -33.88 -26.09 8.95
CA PHE A 24 -33.57 -24.86 9.67
C PHE A 24 -32.09 -24.70 10.02
N ILE A 25 -31.41 -25.79 10.41
CA ILE A 25 -29.97 -25.76 10.72
C ILE A 25 -29.12 -25.43 9.49
N GLY A 26 -29.44 -26.01 8.33
CA GLY A 26 -28.71 -25.77 7.09
C GLY A 26 -29.08 -24.48 6.37
N TRP A 27 -30.13 -23.77 6.80
CA TRP A 27 -30.57 -22.51 6.19
C TRP A 27 -29.65 -21.35 6.61
N THR A 28 -28.79 -20.92 5.69
CA THR A 28 -27.72 -19.94 5.96
C THR A 28 -28.15 -18.49 5.73
N GLN A 29 -29.11 -18.26 4.82
CA GLN A 29 -29.59 -16.93 4.43
C GLN A 29 -29.98 -16.04 5.62
N PHE A 30 -30.62 -16.59 6.66
CA PHE A 30 -31.03 -15.80 7.84
C PHE A 30 -29.86 -15.16 8.59
N ARG A 31 -28.64 -15.64 8.37
CA ARG A 31 -27.42 -15.12 9.02
C ARG A 31 -26.77 -13.98 8.22
N VAL A 32 -27.18 -13.76 6.97
CA VAL A 32 -26.59 -12.76 6.06
C VAL A 32 -27.48 -11.52 5.98
N LYS A 33 -26.93 -10.35 6.29
CA LYS A 33 -27.62 -9.05 6.16
C LYS A 33 -27.53 -8.53 4.73
N ALA A 34 -28.41 -7.61 4.35
CA ALA A 34 -28.51 -7.06 2.98
C ALA A 34 -27.22 -6.41 2.44
N ASP A 35 -26.34 -5.91 3.32
CA ASP A 35 -25.07 -5.26 2.94
C ASP A 35 -23.83 -6.12 3.21
N THR A 36 -24.02 -7.42 3.38
CA THR A 36 -22.97 -8.35 3.81
C THR A 36 -22.91 -9.53 2.86
N ALA A 37 -21.69 -9.95 2.54
CA ALA A 37 -21.41 -11.15 1.77
C ALA A 37 -20.91 -12.24 2.71
N GLY A 38 -21.47 -13.44 2.59
CA GLY A 38 -21.07 -14.61 3.35
C GLY A 38 -20.13 -15.50 2.54
N VAL A 39 -18.97 -15.84 3.10
CA VAL A 39 -18.09 -16.88 2.56
C VAL A 39 -18.19 -18.11 3.46
N LEU A 40 -18.58 -19.24 2.87
CA LEU A 40 -18.67 -20.51 3.58
C LEU A 40 -17.31 -21.20 3.62
N VAL A 41 -16.84 -21.48 4.82
CA VAL A 41 -15.61 -22.24 5.07
C VAL A 41 -15.97 -23.51 5.80
N SER A 42 -15.64 -24.65 5.23
CA SER A 42 -15.91 -25.97 5.80
C SER A 42 -14.64 -26.81 5.90
N LYS A 43 -14.58 -27.70 6.90
CA LYS A 43 -13.45 -28.64 7.05
C LYS A 43 -13.48 -29.73 5.98
N THR A 44 -14.68 -30.14 5.55
CA THR A 44 -14.89 -31.21 4.57
C THR A 44 -14.83 -30.75 3.11
N GLY A 45 -15.23 -29.51 2.83
CA GLY A 45 -15.32 -28.96 1.46
C GLY A 45 -14.41 -27.76 1.20
N GLY A 46 -13.66 -27.30 2.20
CA GLY A 46 -12.81 -26.10 2.07
C GLY A 46 -13.64 -24.81 1.98
N VAL A 47 -13.11 -23.84 1.23
CA VAL A 47 -13.77 -22.55 0.98
C VAL A 47 -14.69 -22.69 -0.24
N ASN A 48 -15.96 -22.35 -0.07
CA ASN A 48 -16.94 -22.34 -1.16
C ASN A 48 -16.66 -21.17 -2.12
N GLU A 49 -16.67 -21.44 -3.42
CA GLU A 49 -16.45 -20.44 -4.46
C GLU A 49 -17.64 -19.49 -4.63
N ASN A 50 -18.85 -19.90 -4.23
CA ASN A 50 -20.04 -19.06 -4.30
C ASN A 50 -20.21 -18.24 -3.03
N VAL A 51 -20.43 -16.94 -3.23
CA VAL A 51 -20.76 -16.00 -2.15
C VAL A 51 -22.23 -16.14 -1.79
N ILE A 52 -22.51 -16.17 -0.49
CA ILE A 52 -23.88 -16.21 0.03
C ILE A 52 -24.33 -14.76 0.25
N GLU A 53 -25.36 -14.34 -0.48
CA GLU A 53 -25.91 -12.99 -0.39
C GLU A 53 -27.24 -12.94 0.36
N GLY A 54 -27.55 -11.77 0.92
CA GLY A 54 -28.85 -11.50 1.52
C GLY A 54 -29.95 -11.46 0.47
N GLY A 55 -30.97 -12.31 0.61
CA GLY A 55 -32.13 -12.35 -0.28
C GLY A 55 -32.18 -13.54 -1.22
N GLU A 56 -31.05 -14.24 -1.40
CA GLU A 56 -31.00 -15.50 -2.13
C GLU A 56 -31.13 -16.69 -1.18
N PHE A 57 -31.96 -17.67 -1.56
CA PHE A 57 -32.09 -18.89 -0.79
C PHE A 57 -30.79 -19.69 -0.90
N SER A 58 -30.19 -19.99 0.25
CA SER A 58 -28.98 -20.79 0.36
C SER A 58 -29.14 -21.78 1.50
N TRP A 59 -28.87 -23.05 1.18
CA TRP A 59 -28.91 -24.16 2.12
C TRP A 59 -27.66 -25.02 1.97
N HIS A 60 -27.00 -25.27 3.09
CA HIS A 60 -25.70 -25.93 3.14
C HIS A 60 -25.73 -27.05 4.18
N TRP A 61 -25.62 -28.29 3.71
CA TRP A 61 -25.61 -29.49 4.55
C TRP A 61 -24.40 -29.51 5.50
N GLU A 62 -23.33 -28.78 5.17
CA GLU A 62 -22.09 -28.73 5.94
C GLU A 62 -22.32 -28.17 7.36
N PHE A 63 -23.39 -27.41 7.59
CA PHE A 63 -23.81 -26.93 8.92
C PHE A 63 -24.51 -27.99 9.78
N LEU A 64 -24.93 -29.11 9.21
CA LEU A 64 -25.52 -30.22 9.97
C LEU A 64 -24.48 -30.91 10.87
N LEU A 65 -23.19 -30.82 10.50
CA LEU A 65 -22.09 -31.35 11.29
C LEU A 65 -21.57 -30.27 12.24
N PRO A 66 -21.61 -30.49 13.57
CA PRO A 66 -21.14 -29.49 14.54
C PRO A 66 -19.70 -29.07 14.27
N THR A 67 -19.42 -27.77 14.29
CA THR A 67 -18.08 -27.17 14.05
C THR A 67 -17.45 -27.44 12.68
N ASN A 68 -18.18 -28.08 11.76
CA ASN A 68 -17.65 -28.42 10.43
C ASN A 68 -17.62 -27.21 9.50
N ALA A 69 -18.66 -26.37 9.56
CA ALA A 69 -18.80 -25.19 8.72
C ALA A 69 -18.89 -23.90 9.53
N GLN A 70 -18.27 -22.85 9.01
CA GLN A 70 -18.36 -21.49 9.51
C GLN A 70 -18.75 -20.57 8.35
N LEU A 71 -19.73 -19.70 8.61
CA LEU A 71 -20.07 -18.62 7.72
C LEU A 71 -19.29 -17.37 8.14
N ARG A 72 -18.34 -16.94 7.31
CA ARG A 72 -17.62 -15.68 7.52
C ARG A 72 -18.35 -14.56 6.82
N LEU A 73 -18.66 -13.51 7.55
CA LEU A 73 -19.47 -12.40 7.07
C LEU A 73 -18.57 -11.19 6.84
N PHE A 74 -18.64 -10.64 5.63
CA PHE A 74 -17.84 -9.50 5.19
C PHE A 74 -18.75 -8.37 4.74
N SER A 75 -18.52 -7.16 5.24
CA SER A 75 -19.24 -5.98 4.79
C SER A 75 -18.88 -5.67 3.34
N THR A 76 -19.90 -5.42 2.51
CA THR A 76 -19.73 -5.02 1.11
C THR A 76 -19.79 -3.50 0.93
N LYS A 77 -19.95 -2.77 2.04
CA LYS A 77 -19.97 -1.32 2.04
C LYS A 77 -18.58 -0.77 1.72
N PRO A 78 -18.49 0.30 0.92
CA PRO A 78 -17.23 1.02 0.76
C PRO A 78 -16.72 1.53 2.10
N VAL A 79 -15.43 1.33 2.32
CA VAL A 79 -14.69 1.90 3.44
C VAL A 79 -14.13 3.25 2.99
N MET A 80 -14.42 4.28 3.77
CA MET A 80 -13.84 5.61 3.58
C MET A 80 -12.50 5.67 4.30
N VAL A 81 -11.43 5.90 3.55
CA VAL A 81 -10.07 6.03 4.06
C VAL A 81 -9.63 7.48 3.92
N GLU A 82 -9.40 8.14 5.05
CA GLU A 82 -8.83 9.49 5.11
C GLU A 82 -7.37 9.42 5.53
N LYS A 83 -6.48 9.99 4.71
CA LYS A 83 -5.03 9.94 4.93
C LYS A 83 -4.39 11.28 4.61
N ARG A 84 -3.55 11.73 5.53
CA ARG A 84 -2.68 12.89 5.35
C ARG A 84 -1.28 12.41 5.06
N ILE A 85 -0.71 12.85 3.95
CA ILE A 85 0.70 12.61 3.61
C ILE A 85 1.41 13.95 3.50
N SER A 86 2.46 14.10 4.28
CA SER A 86 3.35 15.26 4.25
C SER A 86 4.80 14.81 4.14
N GLY A 87 5.61 15.60 3.45
CA GLY A 87 7.04 15.36 3.34
C GLY A 87 7.77 16.54 2.72
N GLU A 88 9.03 16.32 2.39
CA GLU A 88 9.88 17.30 1.73
C GLU A 88 10.41 16.69 0.43
N LEU A 89 10.60 17.51 -0.60
CA LEU A 89 11.33 17.07 -1.78
C LEU A 89 12.77 16.66 -1.38
N PRO A 90 13.40 15.72 -2.11
CA PRO A 90 14.74 15.25 -1.78
C PRO A 90 15.73 16.40 -1.63
N SER A 91 16.45 16.48 -0.51
CA SER A 91 17.40 17.57 -0.24
C SER A 91 16.79 18.98 -0.30
N GLY A 92 15.47 19.12 -0.10
CA GLY A 92 14.76 20.40 -0.15
C GLY A 92 15.42 21.48 0.70
N SER A 93 15.70 21.18 1.96
CA SER A 93 16.31 22.12 2.92
C SER A 93 17.69 22.59 2.49
N VAL A 94 18.49 21.71 1.88
CA VAL A 94 19.81 22.04 1.31
C VAL A 94 19.65 23.02 0.14
N TYR A 95 18.71 22.73 -0.77
CA TYR A 95 18.46 23.58 -1.93
C TYR A 95 17.79 24.90 -1.56
N ALA A 96 16.93 24.93 -0.54
CA ALA A 96 16.33 26.14 -0.01
C ALA A 96 17.37 27.10 0.54
N GLY A 97 18.45 26.58 1.15
CA GLY A 97 19.58 27.36 1.63
C GLY A 97 20.36 28.11 0.55
N LEU A 98 20.21 27.76 -0.73
CA LEU A 98 20.83 28.48 -1.85
C LEU A 98 20.14 29.82 -2.13
N TYR A 99 18.92 30.03 -1.63
CA TYR A 99 18.14 31.24 -1.85
C TYR A 99 18.01 32.07 -0.57
N LYS A 100 18.11 33.40 -0.70
CA LYS A 100 17.92 34.34 0.42
C LYS A 100 16.54 34.25 1.07
N ASN A 101 15.52 33.88 0.30
CA ASN A 101 14.14 33.79 0.78
C ASN A 101 13.77 32.40 1.33
N SER A 102 14.70 31.43 1.32
CA SER A 102 14.51 30.07 1.82
C SER A 102 13.16 29.44 1.40
N PRO A 103 12.98 29.15 0.10
CA PRO A 103 11.72 28.61 -0.42
C PRO A 103 11.31 27.31 0.28
N ASP A 104 10.02 27.14 0.50
CA ASP A 104 9.44 25.93 1.10
C ASP A 104 9.31 24.83 0.05
N PHE A 105 10.10 23.77 0.19
CA PHE A 105 10.02 22.57 -0.66
C PHE A 105 9.26 21.41 0.00
N SER A 106 8.43 21.70 1.00
CA SER A 106 7.53 20.73 1.61
C SER A 106 6.24 20.54 0.81
N TYR A 107 5.72 19.32 0.82
CA TYR A 107 4.43 18.97 0.24
C TYR A 107 3.49 18.42 1.31
N ASN A 108 2.19 18.60 1.10
CA ASN A 108 1.15 18.06 1.96
C ASN A 108 -0.11 17.75 1.13
N PHE A 109 -0.68 16.57 1.34
CA PHE A 109 -1.89 16.11 0.68
C PHE A 109 -2.84 15.46 1.67
N ASP A 110 -4.10 15.89 1.66
CA ASP A 110 -5.18 15.26 2.41
C ASP A 110 -6.09 14.49 1.44
N PHE A 111 -5.94 13.16 1.42
CA PHE A 111 -6.73 12.26 0.58
C PHE A 111 -7.95 11.74 1.33
N LEU A 112 -9.07 11.66 0.60
CA LEU A 112 -10.25 10.91 0.99
C LEU A 112 -10.60 9.94 -0.14
N ILE A 113 -10.53 8.65 0.18
CA ILE A 113 -10.69 7.55 -0.78
C ILE A 113 -11.87 6.70 -0.34
N SER A 114 -12.74 6.33 -1.29
CA SER A 114 -13.74 5.30 -1.11
C SER A 114 -13.27 4.02 -1.78
N ALA A 115 -13.01 2.97 -0.99
CA ALA A 115 -12.55 1.68 -1.52
C ALA A 115 -13.41 0.53 -1.03
N ALA A 116 -13.58 -0.50 -1.85
CA ALA A 116 -14.34 -1.71 -1.50
C ALA A 116 -13.65 -2.94 -2.09
N VAL A 117 -13.93 -4.11 -1.52
CA VAL A 117 -13.56 -5.40 -2.14
C VAL A 117 -14.78 -5.94 -2.88
N SER A 118 -14.57 -6.37 -4.13
CA SER A 118 -15.61 -7.03 -4.93
C SER A 118 -16.03 -8.34 -4.28
N LYS A 119 -17.34 -8.61 -4.23
CA LYS A 119 -17.90 -9.80 -3.60
C LYS A 119 -17.30 -11.08 -4.18
N ASP A 120 -17.16 -11.13 -5.50
CA ASP A 120 -16.68 -12.32 -6.24
C ASP A 120 -15.24 -12.70 -5.89
N SER A 121 -14.46 -11.75 -5.37
CA SER A 121 -13.07 -11.99 -4.95
C SER A 121 -12.94 -12.48 -3.51
N LEU A 122 -13.98 -12.34 -2.69
CA LEU A 122 -13.94 -12.74 -1.27
C LEU A 122 -13.60 -14.22 -1.08
N PRO A 123 -14.17 -15.18 -1.84
CA PRO A 123 -13.82 -16.59 -1.70
C PRO A 123 -12.33 -16.85 -1.93
N SER A 124 -11.74 -16.27 -2.98
CA SER A 124 -10.31 -16.42 -3.26
C SER A 124 -9.44 -15.83 -2.15
N LEU A 125 -9.80 -14.65 -1.64
CA LEU A 125 -9.07 -13.95 -0.58
C LEU A 125 -9.20 -14.63 0.80
N VAL A 126 -10.27 -15.39 1.02
CA VAL A 126 -10.41 -16.23 2.23
C VAL A 126 -9.59 -17.51 2.07
N LYS A 127 -9.55 -18.06 0.85
CA LYS A 127 -8.83 -19.30 0.52
C LYS A 127 -7.32 -19.13 0.58
N ASP A 128 -6.79 -17.99 0.13
CA ASP A 128 -5.36 -17.67 0.19
C ASP A 128 -4.90 -17.21 1.60
N GLY A 129 -5.84 -17.01 2.52
CA GLY A 129 -5.58 -16.60 3.90
C GLY A 129 -5.40 -15.10 4.10
N SER A 130 -5.61 -14.28 3.06
CA SER A 130 -5.55 -12.82 3.15
C SER A 130 -6.66 -12.25 4.03
N LEU A 131 -7.83 -12.91 4.05
CA LEU A 131 -9.02 -12.51 4.80
C LEU A 131 -9.49 -13.60 5.77
N THR A 132 -9.49 -13.26 7.06
CA THR A 132 -9.97 -14.12 8.15
C THR A 132 -11.31 -13.68 8.70
N ASP A 133 -11.51 -12.37 8.79
CA ASP A 133 -12.62 -11.70 9.48
C ASP A 133 -12.80 -10.26 8.95
N GLN A 134 -13.81 -9.57 9.46
CA GLN A 134 -14.12 -8.20 9.04
C GLN A 134 -12.97 -7.22 9.29
N ASP A 135 -12.21 -7.35 10.38
CA ASP A 135 -11.10 -6.44 10.68
C ASP A 135 -9.94 -6.67 9.71
N SER A 136 -9.71 -7.92 9.30
CA SER A 136 -8.72 -8.25 8.27
C SER A 136 -9.09 -7.65 6.91
N LEU A 137 -10.38 -7.59 6.56
CA LEU A 137 -10.87 -6.94 5.34
C LEU A 137 -10.61 -5.44 5.37
N GLU A 138 -10.93 -4.78 6.46
CA GLU A 138 -10.70 -3.34 6.60
C GLU A 138 -9.20 -3.02 6.56
N LYS A 139 -8.34 -3.83 7.19
CA LYS A 139 -6.88 -3.69 7.09
C LYS A 139 -6.39 -3.88 5.66
N TYR A 140 -6.90 -4.89 4.96
CA TYR A 140 -6.56 -5.17 3.56
C TYR A 140 -6.88 -3.98 2.65
N ILE A 141 -8.08 -3.40 2.80
CA ILE A 141 -8.49 -2.18 2.07
C ILE A 141 -7.59 -0.98 2.45
N ASN A 142 -7.27 -0.80 3.73
CA ASN A 142 -6.40 0.28 4.18
C ASN A 142 -4.99 0.18 3.58
N TYR A 143 -4.41 -1.03 3.51
CA TYR A 143 -3.11 -1.23 2.87
C TYR A 143 -3.15 -0.93 1.37
N ALA A 144 -4.21 -1.37 0.68
CA ALA A 144 -4.41 -1.07 -0.72
C ALA A 144 -4.55 0.44 -0.98
N ALA A 145 -5.29 1.14 -0.10
CA ALA A 145 -5.41 2.59 -0.15
C ALA A 145 -4.08 3.30 0.13
N ASP A 146 -3.29 2.85 1.10
CA ASP A 146 -1.98 3.44 1.40
C ASP A 146 -1.00 3.32 0.21
N ASP A 147 -0.97 2.17 -0.46
CA ASP A 147 -0.17 1.97 -1.66
C ASP A 147 -0.66 2.82 -2.84
N PHE A 148 -1.98 2.88 -3.04
CA PHE A 148 -2.59 3.77 -4.03
C PHE A 148 -2.17 5.23 -3.80
N ILE A 149 -2.24 5.71 -2.56
CA ILE A 149 -1.88 7.09 -2.22
C ILE A 149 -0.40 7.36 -2.51
N ARG A 150 0.50 6.43 -2.20
CA ARG A 150 1.94 6.59 -2.52
C ARG A 150 2.15 6.80 -4.02
N SER A 151 1.50 5.99 -4.85
CA SER A 151 1.55 6.15 -6.31
C SER A 151 0.89 7.45 -6.78
N ALA A 152 -0.23 7.84 -6.17
CA ALA A 152 -0.94 9.08 -6.49
C ALA A 152 -0.08 10.32 -6.17
N VAL A 153 0.57 10.36 -5.01
CA VAL A 153 1.50 11.43 -4.61
C VAL A 153 2.68 11.52 -5.57
N GLN A 154 3.30 10.39 -5.93
CA GLN A 154 4.40 10.37 -6.89
C GLN A 154 3.97 10.94 -8.24
N LYS A 155 2.77 10.57 -8.70
CA LYS A 155 2.20 11.09 -9.94
C LYS A 155 1.94 12.60 -9.86
N LEU A 156 1.35 13.08 -8.77
CA LEU A 156 1.10 14.51 -8.54
C LEU A 156 2.38 15.34 -8.55
N ILE A 157 3.45 14.88 -7.89
CA ILE A 157 4.74 15.59 -7.83
C ILE A 157 5.43 15.60 -9.20
N SER A 158 5.20 14.58 -10.02
CA SER A 158 5.83 14.40 -11.33
C SER A 158 5.11 15.13 -12.47
N LEU A 159 3.96 15.78 -12.20
CA LEU A 159 3.23 16.53 -13.21
C LEU A 159 4.01 17.79 -13.63
N PRO A 160 4.37 17.94 -14.91
CA PRO A 160 5.11 19.10 -15.38
C PRO A 160 4.24 20.37 -15.40
N GLY A 161 4.82 21.51 -15.01
CA GLY A 161 4.22 22.84 -15.17
C GLY A 161 3.13 23.24 -14.18
N GLN A 162 2.91 22.47 -13.11
CA GLN A 162 1.90 22.79 -12.09
C GLN A 162 2.47 23.72 -11.02
N SER A 163 2.63 24.99 -11.39
CA SER A 163 3.02 26.05 -10.48
C SER A 163 1.83 26.48 -9.59
N SER A 164 1.93 26.18 -8.30
CA SER A 164 1.31 26.91 -7.16
C SER A 164 -0.23 27.05 -7.05
N VAL A 165 -1.03 26.75 -8.08
CA VAL A 165 -2.50 26.91 -8.04
C VAL A 165 -3.18 25.59 -8.39
N PHE A 166 -3.03 24.61 -7.50
CA PHE A 166 -3.97 23.50 -7.47
C PHE A 166 -5.30 24.02 -6.94
N LEU A 167 -6.31 24.08 -7.79
CA LEU A 167 -7.71 24.23 -7.38
C LEU A 167 -8.28 22.80 -7.29
N PRO A 168 -8.41 22.23 -6.08
CA PRO A 168 -8.84 20.84 -5.94
C PRO A 168 -10.20 20.55 -6.60
N GLU A 169 -11.04 21.58 -6.72
CA GLU A 169 -12.38 21.48 -7.31
C GLU A 169 -12.41 21.38 -8.85
N THR A 170 -11.30 21.68 -9.54
CA THR A 170 -11.27 21.70 -11.02
C THR A 170 -10.66 20.46 -11.65
N ILE A 171 -10.08 19.58 -10.83
CA ILE A 171 -9.33 18.42 -11.28
C ILE A 171 -10.19 17.17 -11.09
N ASP A 172 -10.42 16.44 -12.18
CA ASP A 172 -10.99 15.11 -12.13
C ASP A 172 -9.91 14.12 -11.64
N TYR A 173 -9.87 13.90 -10.33
CA TYR A 173 -8.94 12.99 -9.68
C TYR A 173 -9.17 11.53 -10.07
N ASP A 174 -10.42 11.15 -10.36
CA ASP A 174 -10.74 9.79 -10.79
C ASP A 174 -10.14 9.51 -12.17
N ALA A 175 -10.23 10.48 -13.11
CA ALA A 175 -9.55 10.41 -14.40
C ALA A 175 -8.02 10.46 -14.26
N LEU A 176 -7.50 11.30 -13.36
CA LEU A 176 -6.07 11.46 -13.14
C LEU A 176 -5.41 10.18 -12.62
N PHE A 177 -6.08 9.41 -11.77
CA PHE A 177 -5.52 8.22 -11.13
C PHE A 177 -6.00 6.89 -11.73
N LYS A 178 -6.73 6.93 -12.85
CA LYS A 178 -7.29 5.75 -13.51
C LYS A 178 -6.25 4.70 -13.90
N ASP A 179 -5.01 5.10 -14.15
CA ASP A 179 -3.89 4.24 -14.52
C ASP A 179 -3.18 3.59 -13.33
N ILE A 180 -3.51 3.98 -12.09
CA ILE A 180 -2.92 3.38 -10.89
C ILE A 180 -3.59 2.02 -10.61
N ALA A 181 -2.92 0.96 -11.03
CA ALA A 181 -3.42 -0.41 -10.92
C ALA A 181 -3.18 -1.03 -9.53
N VAL A 182 -4.10 -0.76 -8.59
CA VAL A 182 -4.08 -1.36 -7.22
C VAL A 182 -4.39 -2.86 -7.24
N SER A 183 -5.23 -3.29 -8.18
CA SER A 183 -5.72 -4.68 -8.29
C SER A 183 -4.63 -5.72 -8.56
N SER A 184 -3.47 -5.29 -9.04
CA SER A 184 -2.31 -6.17 -9.29
C SER A 184 -1.71 -6.73 -7.99
N LYS A 185 -1.60 -5.89 -6.96
CA LYS A 185 -1.06 -6.27 -5.64
C LYS A 185 -2.18 -6.64 -4.66
N TYR A 186 -3.36 -6.06 -4.83
CA TYR A 186 -4.52 -6.30 -3.99
C TYR A 186 -5.71 -6.79 -4.84
N PRO A 187 -5.75 -8.08 -5.22
CA PRO A 187 -6.83 -8.65 -6.01
C PRO A 187 -8.21 -8.33 -5.42
N GLY A 188 -9.13 -7.90 -6.28
CA GLY A 188 -10.51 -7.62 -5.88
C GLY A 188 -10.74 -6.28 -5.19
N VAL A 189 -9.70 -5.51 -4.85
CA VAL A 189 -9.88 -4.13 -4.35
C VAL A 189 -10.22 -3.19 -5.50
N GLU A 190 -11.30 -2.44 -5.33
CA GLU A 190 -11.78 -1.42 -6.23
C GLU A 190 -11.77 -0.07 -5.52
N ILE A 191 -11.04 0.88 -6.11
CA ILE A 191 -11.11 2.29 -5.73
C ILE A 191 -12.30 2.90 -6.46
N ARG A 192 -13.35 3.28 -5.71
CA ARG A 192 -14.61 3.80 -6.27
C ARG A 192 -14.57 5.30 -6.51
N SER A 193 -13.91 6.04 -5.62
CA SER A 193 -13.71 7.47 -5.78
C SER A 193 -12.49 7.95 -5.02
N VAL A 194 -11.87 8.99 -5.54
CA VAL A 194 -10.72 9.66 -4.94
C VAL A 194 -10.96 11.15 -4.94
N SER A 195 -10.72 11.76 -3.79
CA SER A 195 -10.76 13.21 -3.65
C SER A 195 -9.56 13.69 -2.84
N VAL A 196 -9.04 14.86 -3.21
CA VAL A 196 -7.95 15.51 -2.48
C VAL A 196 -8.51 16.80 -1.91
N ARG A 197 -8.62 16.88 -0.59
CA ARG A 197 -9.23 18.02 0.11
C ARG A 197 -8.27 19.19 0.26
N ASN A 198 -7.01 18.89 0.49
CA ASN A 198 -5.97 19.87 0.71
C ASN A 198 -4.74 19.47 -0.11
N VAL A 199 -4.19 20.43 -0.84
CA VAL A 199 -3.04 20.24 -1.70
C VAL A 199 -2.06 21.38 -1.46
N ARG A 200 -0.89 21.05 -0.94
CA ARG A 200 0.30 21.91 -0.96
C ARG A 200 1.36 21.19 -1.77
N ILE A 201 1.70 21.76 -2.92
CA ILE A 201 2.81 21.30 -3.74
C ILE A 201 3.83 22.45 -3.80
N PRO A 202 5.11 22.18 -3.51
CA PRO A 202 6.15 23.19 -3.63
C PRO A 202 6.40 23.54 -5.10
N ASP A 203 7.09 24.66 -5.35
CA ASP A 203 7.48 25.03 -6.70
C ASP A 203 8.54 24.04 -7.24
N CYS A 204 8.06 23.03 -7.97
CA CYS A 204 8.89 21.99 -8.56
C CYS A 204 9.87 22.54 -9.60
N GLU A 205 9.54 23.64 -10.30
CA GLU A 205 10.46 24.27 -11.27
C GLU A 205 11.60 24.99 -10.56
N LEU A 206 11.28 25.72 -9.49
CA LEU A 206 12.28 26.35 -8.65
C LEU A 206 13.18 25.31 -8.00
N TYR A 207 12.61 24.21 -7.51
CA TYR A 207 13.37 23.08 -6.96
C TYR A 207 14.32 22.47 -8.00
N GLN A 208 13.86 22.23 -9.23
CA GLN A 208 14.70 21.67 -10.30
C GLN A 208 15.88 22.60 -10.62
N LYS A 209 15.63 23.92 -10.73
CA LYS A 209 16.71 24.92 -10.93
C LYS A 209 17.72 24.88 -9.78
N ALA A 210 17.26 24.80 -8.54
CA ALA A 210 18.11 24.74 -7.36
C ALA A 210 19.01 23.49 -7.35
N ARG A 211 18.41 22.33 -7.67
CA ARG A 211 19.12 21.06 -7.80
C ARG A 211 20.18 21.13 -8.88
N ASP A 212 19.85 21.66 -10.05
CA ASP A 212 20.77 21.70 -11.19
C ASP A 212 21.97 22.61 -10.89
N VAL A 213 21.77 23.75 -10.22
CA VAL A 213 22.87 24.61 -9.72
C VAL A 213 23.77 23.85 -8.74
N CYS A 214 23.18 23.10 -7.81
CA CYS A 214 23.93 22.30 -6.85
C CYS A 214 24.77 21.22 -7.56
N LEU A 215 24.18 20.49 -8.51
CA LEU A 215 24.87 19.47 -9.29
C LEU A 215 26.00 20.06 -10.16
N GLN A 216 25.80 21.23 -10.77
CA GLN A 216 26.84 21.93 -11.53
C GLN A 216 28.02 22.36 -10.66
N SER A 217 27.76 22.81 -9.43
CA SER A 217 28.80 23.20 -8.48
C SER A 217 29.64 22.03 -7.93
N GLN A 218 29.11 20.79 -8.05
CA GLN A 218 29.76 19.58 -7.55
C GLN A 218 30.53 18.79 -8.61
N VAL A 219 30.54 19.23 -9.88
CA VAL A 219 31.33 18.56 -10.94
C VAL A 219 32.83 18.71 -10.62
N PRO A 220 33.58 17.61 -10.40
CA PRO A 220 35.02 17.69 -10.21
C PRO A 220 35.66 18.18 -11.50
N SER A 221 36.32 19.33 -11.46
CA SER A 221 37.18 19.79 -12.55
C SER A 221 38.36 18.83 -12.66
N PHE A 222 38.28 17.84 -13.53
CA PHE A 222 39.43 17.00 -13.88
C PHE A 222 40.43 17.86 -14.67
N PRO A 223 41.69 17.99 -14.22
CA PRO A 223 42.69 18.72 -14.98
C PRO A 223 42.93 18.00 -16.31
N ARG A 224 42.78 18.75 -17.41
CA ARG A 224 43.09 18.33 -18.77
C ARG A 224 44.60 18.13 -18.84
N ASN A 225 45.05 16.88 -19.00
CA ASN A 225 46.46 16.57 -19.14
C ASN A 225 46.87 16.82 -20.59
N ASP A 226 47.27 18.06 -20.87
CA ASP A 226 47.76 18.48 -22.18
C ASP A 226 49.24 18.06 -22.28
N GLY A 227 49.50 16.95 -22.96
CA GLY A 227 50.85 16.46 -23.21
C GLY A 227 51.55 17.22 -24.33
N ALA A 228 52.57 18.01 -23.97
CA ALA A 228 53.75 18.37 -24.78
C ALA A 228 54.75 19.03 -23.80
N GLY A 229 55.93 18.50 -23.52
CA GLY A 229 57.03 18.41 -24.47
C GLY A 229 58.17 19.33 -24.00
N THR A 230 59.05 18.75 -23.16
CA THR A 230 60.50 19.01 -23.01
C THR A 230 61.07 20.38 -22.60
N GLU A 231 62.02 20.24 -21.66
CA GLU A 231 63.30 20.96 -21.49
C GLU A 231 63.41 22.16 -20.53
N ASP A 232 64.00 21.81 -19.38
CA ASP A 232 65.28 22.33 -18.85
C ASP A 232 65.35 23.56 -17.94
N LYS A 233 65.94 23.25 -16.76
CA LYS A 233 66.92 24.00 -15.94
C LYS A 233 66.45 24.97 -14.84
N SER A 234 66.75 24.47 -13.62
CA SER A 234 67.69 25.07 -12.65
C SER A 234 67.23 26.22 -11.74
N GLY A 235 67.49 26.06 -10.44
CA GLY A 235 67.58 27.12 -9.42
C GLY A 235 66.31 27.29 -8.58
N SER A 236 66.17 26.60 -7.45
CA SER A 236 66.67 26.95 -6.10
C SER A 236 65.94 28.11 -5.40
N SER A 237 65.29 27.74 -4.29
CA SER A 237 64.96 28.53 -3.07
C SER A 237 63.83 29.57 -3.16
N ALA A 238 62.91 29.75 -2.21
CA ALA A 238 62.36 29.00 -1.06
C ALA A 238 61.20 29.87 -0.52
N GLY A 239 60.10 29.26 -0.03
CA GLY A 239 59.18 29.92 0.89
C GLY A 239 57.69 29.57 0.79
N GLY A 240 57.24 28.63 1.63
CA GLY A 240 55.94 28.69 2.31
C GLY A 240 54.79 27.84 1.77
N GLY A 241 54.62 26.61 2.28
CA GLY A 241 53.42 25.80 2.06
C GLY A 241 53.34 24.56 2.94
N GLN A 242 52.88 24.71 4.19
CA GLN A 242 52.47 23.59 5.05
C GLN A 242 51.11 23.90 5.68
N SER A 243 50.04 23.30 5.13
CA SER A 243 48.90 22.75 5.90
C SER A 243 47.87 22.25 4.90
N LEU A 244 47.66 20.92 4.80
CA LEU A 244 46.42 20.25 4.32
C LEU A 244 46.57 18.73 4.11
N LYS A 245 47.76 18.13 4.28
CA LYS A 245 47.94 16.68 4.07
C LYS A 245 47.65 15.76 5.27
N LYS A 246 47.22 16.26 6.44
CA LYS A 246 47.07 15.43 7.65
C LYS A 246 45.70 14.79 7.89
N ASN A 247 44.66 15.17 7.16
CA ASN A 247 43.30 14.71 7.48
C ASN A 247 42.78 13.57 6.59
N ALA A 248 43.26 13.44 5.34
CA ALA A 248 42.75 12.40 4.43
C ALA A 248 43.20 10.97 4.82
N ALA A 249 44.41 10.82 5.38
CA ALA A 249 44.93 9.51 5.77
C ALA A 249 44.23 8.91 7.00
N SER A 250 43.64 9.75 7.87
CA SER A 250 42.97 9.29 9.09
C SER A 250 41.56 8.75 8.83
N ASP A 251 40.92 9.11 7.72
CA ASP A 251 39.54 8.71 7.44
C ASP A 251 39.50 7.41 6.61
N GLU A 252 40.50 7.15 5.77
CA GLU A 252 40.65 5.87 5.08
C GLU A 252 41.00 4.72 6.04
N GLU A 253 41.84 4.98 7.05
CA GLU A 253 42.19 3.97 8.07
C GLU A 253 40.98 3.57 8.91
N LYS A 254 40.11 4.53 9.25
CA LYS A 254 38.85 4.25 9.98
C LYS A 254 37.82 3.52 9.13
N ALA A 255 37.76 3.79 7.82
CA ALA A 255 36.86 3.09 6.91
C ALA A 255 37.27 1.61 6.73
N LEU A 256 38.57 1.33 6.68
CA LEU A 256 39.10 -0.04 6.60
C LEU A 256 38.89 -0.83 7.91
N ASP A 257 38.98 -0.18 9.06
CA ASP A 257 38.73 -0.82 10.36
C ASP A 257 37.25 -1.22 10.53
N LEU A 258 36.31 -0.35 10.13
CA LEU A 258 34.88 -0.65 10.16
C LEU A 258 34.48 -1.79 9.21
N LEU A 259 35.12 -1.88 8.04
CA LEU A 259 34.88 -2.98 7.09
C LEU A 259 35.39 -4.33 7.63
N ASN A 260 36.49 -4.34 8.38
CA ASN A 260 37.00 -5.56 9.00
C ASN A 260 36.16 -6.00 10.20
N GLN A 261 35.64 -5.06 11.00
CA GLN A 261 34.69 -5.38 12.07
C GLN A 261 33.38 -5.97 11.53
N LEU A 262 32.85 -5.43 10.42
CA LEU A 262 31.64 -5.97 9.79
C LEU A 262 31.86 -7.38 9.24
N LYS A 263 33.01 -7.68 8.62
CA LYS A 263 33.33 -9.03 8.15
C LYS A 263 33.44 -10.06 9.28
N SER A 264 33.91 -9.67 10.47
CA SER A 264 33.96 -10.55 11.63
C SER A 264 32.57 -10.94 12.16
N ILE A 265 31.58 -10.05 12.05
CA ILE A 265 30.22 -10.29 12.54
C ILE A 265 29.44 -11.23 11.61
N PHE A 266 29.72 -11.21 10.30
CA PHE A 266 29.05 -12.06 9.31
C PHE A 266 29.70 -13.44 9.09
N SER A 267 30.78 -13.77 9.82
CA SER A 267 31.50 -15.04 9.68
C SER A 267 31.18 -16.07 10.80
N GLU A 268 30.32 -15.74 11.77
CA GLU A 268 29.92 -16.64 12.88
C GLU A 268 28.41 -17.01 12.88
N GLN A 269 27.76 -17.08 11.71
CA GLN A 269 26.48 -17.79 11.55
C GLN A 269 26.59 -18.98 10.60
#